data_AF-A0A2V9YE99-F1
#
_entry.id   AF-A0A2V9YE99-F1
#
_cell.length_a   1.000
_cell.length_b   1.000
_cell.length_c   1.000
_cell.angle_alpha   90.00
_cell.angle_beta   90.00
_cell.angle_gamma   90.00
#
_symmetry.space_group_name_H-M   'P 1'
#
loop_
_entity.id
_entity.type
_entity.pdbx_description
1 polymer ?
#
loop_
_entity_poly.entity_id
_entity_poly.type
_entity_poly.pdbx_seq_one_letter_code
_entity_poly.pdbx_strand_id
1 'polypeptide(L)'
;MGLSCFNWFVSDRPRSTLDDLLNHFDHVAKLVGTDYIGIGSDFSVAGWPGREPDAEWESHRKIYSEREWKTIKGRFPPYINEVNNPRRYHTIAEGLQKRGWKLEDIAKILGLNLVRVYKEVLKS
;
A
#
# COMPACT_ATOMS: atom_id res chain seq x y z
N MET A 1 -9.45 -7.14 2.65
CA MET A 1 -8.76 -5.95 3.13
C MET A 1 -7.74 -5.51 2.08
N GLY A 2 -7.83 -4.26 1.60
CA GLY A 2 -6.79 -3.69 0.74
C GLY A 2 -5.66 -3.13 1.61
N LEU A 3 -4.45 -3.64 1.45
CA LEU A 3 -3.29 -3.16 2.19
C LEU A 3 -2.74 -1.88 1.55
N SER A 4 -2.55 -0.85 2.38
CA SER A 4 -2.04 0.44 1.95
C SER A 4 -0.55 0.39 1.65
N CYS A 5 -0.11 1.15 0.65
CA CYS A 5 1.31 1.37 0.34
C CYS A 5 1.84 2.67 0.98
N PHE A 6 1.05 3.26 1.88
CA PHE A 6 1.36 4.49 2.57
C PHE A 6 2.37 4.23 3.69
N ASN A 7 3.53 4.88 3.59
CA ASN A 7 4.72 4.66 4.40
C ASN A 7 4.42 4.55 5.90
N TRP A 8 3.56 5.42 6.44
CA TRP A 8 3.32 5.51 7.89
C TRP A 8 2.42 4.41 8.46
N PHE A 9 1.67 3.71 7.61
CA PHE A 9 0.85 2.57 8.01
C PHE A 9 1.61 1.24 7.89
N VAL A 10 2.78 1.26 7.26
CA VAL A 10 3.58 0.07 6.96
C VAL A 10 4.66 -0.18 8.02
N SER A 11 5.27 0.85 8.59
CA SER A 11 6.14 0.63 9.75
C SER A 11 6.24 1.87 10.63
N ASP A 12 6.84 1.69 11.81
CA ASP A 12 7.21 2.78 12.70
C ASP A 12 8.45 3.54 12.23
N ARG A 13 9.13 3.06 11.18
CA ARG A 13 10.31 3.70 10.61
C ARG A 13 9.95 5.00 9.91
N PRO A 14 10.86 5.99 9.89
CA PRO A 14 10.68 7.21 9.09
C PRO A 14 10.48 6.91 7.60
N ARG A 15 11.15 5.86 7.09
CA ARG A 15 11.06 5.41 5.70
C ARG A 15 10.97 3.88 5.67
N SER A 16 9.77 3.39 5.41
CA SER A 16 9.49 1.98 5.16
C SER A 16 10.09 1.54 3.83
N THR A 17 10.48 0.28 3.77
CA THR A 17 11.04 -0.38 2.58
C THR A 17 10.01 -1.30 1.93
N LEU A 18 10.32 -1.84 0.75
CA LEU A 18 9.54 -2.92 0.15
C LEU A 18 9.40 -4.11 1.13
N ASP A 19 10.46 -4.48 1.84
CA ASP A 19 10.41 -5.62 2.76
C ASP A 19 9.47 -5.38 3.94
N ASP A 20 9.40 -4.15 4.45
CA ASP A 20 8.44 -3.79 5.49
C ASP A 20 7.00 -3.94 4.98
N LEU A 21 6.74 -3.53 3.74
CA LEU A 21 5.43 -3.74 3.10
C LEU A 21 5.11 -5.22 2.92
N LEU A 22 6.06 -6.03 2.44
CA LEU A 22 5.86 -7.47 2.26
C LEU A 22 5.66 -8.18 3.61
N ASN A 23 6.28 -7.72 4.69
CA ASN A 23 6.01 -8.23 6.04
C ASN A 23 4.55 -8.02 6.46
N HIS A 24 3.91 -6.93 6.03
CA HIS A 24 2.47 -6.72 6.23
C HIS A 24 1.64 -7.75 5.49
N PHE A 25 1.97 -8.04 4.22
CA PHE A 25 1.30 -9.11 3.47
C PHE A 25 1.41 -10.46 4.18
N ASP A 26 2.61 -10.84 4.62
CA ASP A 26 2.85 -12.09 5.34
C ASP A 26 2.07 -12.15 6.66
N HIS A 27 2.10 -11.07 7.45
CA HIS A 27 1.40 -10.98 8.72
C HIS A 27 -0.10 -11.12 8.55
N VAL A 28 -0.71 -10.34 7.64
CA VAL A 28 -2.15 -10.37 7.41
C VAL A 28 -2.58 -11.70 6.81
N ALA A 29 -1.78 -12.29 5.90
CA ALA A 29 -2.06 -13.63 5.37
C ALA A 29 -2.08 -14.70 6.44
N LYS A 30 -1.17 -14.62 7.42
CA LYS A 30 -1.18 -15.54 8.57
C LYS A 30 -2.43 -15.39 9.43
N LEU A 31 -3.02 -14.21 9.52
CA LEU A 31 -4.20 -13.94 10.34
C LEU A 31 -5.51 -14.34 9.65
N VAL A 32 -5.69 -13.94 8.39
CA VAL A 32 -6.98 -14.07 7.70
C VAL A 32 -6.95 -14.98 6.48
N GLY A 33 -5.78 -15.39 6.00
CA GLY A 33 -5.61 -16.12 4.76
C GLY A 33 -5.53 -15.23 3.51
N THR A 34 -4.92 -15.77 2.45
CA THR A 34 -4.66 -15.04 1.18
C THR A 34 -5.93 -14.66 0.42
N ASP A 35 -7.04 -15.34 0.68
CA ASP A 35 -8.34 -15.08 0.07
C ASP A 35 -8.97 -13.75 0.51
N TYR A 36 -8.44 -13.08 1.54
CA TYR A 36 -9.05 -11.88 2.11
C TYR A 36 -8.16 -10.64 2.00
N ILE A 37 -7.15 -10.67 1.15
CA ILE A 37 -6.14 -9.63 1.01
C ILE A 37 -6.15 -9.06 -0.41
N GLY A 38 -5.92 -7.76 -0.55
CA GLY A 38 -5.71 -7.09 -1.83
C GLY A 38 -4.76 -5.91 -1.67
N ILE A 39 -4.50 -5.19 -2.75
CA ILE A 39 -3.71 -3.95 -2.73
C ILE A 39 -4.66 -2.76 -2.75
N GLY A 40 -4.50 -1.85 -1.79
CA GLY A 40 -5.21 -0.57 -1.75
C GLY A 40 -4.20 0.57 -1.63
N SER A 41 -3.45 0.85 -2.70
CA SER A 41 -2.17 1.58 -2.58
C SER A 41 -2.27 2.99 -2.00
N ASP A 42 -3.44 3.62 -2.02
CA ASP A 42 -3.69 4.99 -1.54
C ASP A 42 -2.95 6.08 -2.33
N PHE A 43 -2.49 5.72 -3.54
CA PHE A 43 -1.76 6.60 -4.45
C PHE A 43 -2.22 6.41 -5.90
N SER A 44 -1.94 7.42 -6.73
CA SER A 44 -2.01 7.30 -8.18
C SER A 44 -1.16 6.13 -8.69
N VAL A 45 -1.59 5.55 -9.82
CA VAL A 45 -0.85 4.50 -10.53
C VAL A 45 0.55 5.01 -10.93
N ALA A 46 0.68 6.29 -11.29
CA ALA A 46 1.96 6.89 -11.63
C ALA A 46 2.92 7.04 -10.43
N GLY A 47 2.38 6.98 -9.20
CA GLY A 47 3.09 7.39 -7.99
C GLY A 47 2.96 8.90 -7.73
N TRP A 48 3.64 9.33 -6.68
CA TRP A 48 3.71 10.71 -6.22
C TRP A 48 5.01 11.38 -6.71
N PRO A 49 4.94 12.56 -7.35
CA PRO A 49 6.11 13.20 -7.94
C PRO A 49 7.00 13.91 -6.91
N GLY A 50 6.43 14.57 -5.91
CA GLY A 50 7.14 15.32 -4.88
C GLY A 50 8.23 14.49 -4.19
N ARG A 51 9.46 15.01 -4.16
CA ARG A 51 10.66 14.39 -3.53
C ARG A 51 11.08 15.07 -2.24
N GLU A 52 10.54 16.25 -1.99
CA GLU A 52 10.63 17.02 -0.75
C GLU A 52 9.25 17.64 -0.48
N PRO A 53 8.97 18.08 0.77
CA PRO A 53 7.77 18.84 1.09
C PRO A 53 7.57 20.03 0.13
N ASP A 54 6.52 19.98 -0.67
CA ASP A 54 6.15 21.01 -1.64
C ASP A 54 4.78 21.64 -1.31
N ALA A 55 4.29 22.52 -2.17
CA ALA A 55 3.00 23.18 -1.97
C ALA A 55 1.82 22.18 -1.95
N GLU A 56 1.93 21.07 -2.69
CA GLU A 56 0.92 20.01 -2.67
C GLU A 56 0.93 19.32 -1.30
N TRP A 57 2.10 18.95 -0.79
CA TRP A 57 2.25 18.40 0.55
C TRP A 57 1.69 19.33 1.63
N GLU A 58 2.08 20.61 1.64
CA GLU A 58 1.57 21.60 2.61
C GLU A 58 0.06 21.84 2.50
N SER A 59 -0.54 21.63 1.32
CA SER A 59 -1.98 21.77 1.13
C SER A 59 -2.80 20.76 1.95
N HIS A 60 -2.21 19.61 2.30
CA HIS A 60 -2.85 18.56 3.10
C HIS A 60 -3.16 19.04 4.52
N ARG A 61 -2.49 20.09 5.02
CA ARG A 61 -2.84 20.75 6.30
C ARG A 61 -4.32 21.13 6.38
N LYS A 62 -4.98 21.39 5.26
CA LYS A 62 -6.42 21.74 5.23
C LYS A 62 -7.35 20.55 5.51
N ILE A 63 -6.85 19.33 5.34
CA ILE A 63 -7.63 18.09 5.44
C ILE A 63 -7.48 17.46 6.84
N TYR A 64 -6.40 17.79 7.55
CA TYR A 64 -6.07 17.25 8.86
C TYR A 64 -6.29 18.28 9.97
N SER A 65 -6.62 17.81 11.18
CA SER A 65 -6.55 18.65 12.38
C SER A 65 -5.11 19.08 12.67
N GLU A 66 -4.93 20.16 13.44
CA GLU A 66 -3.60 20.64 13.82
C GLU A 66 -2.73 19.56 14.50
N ARG A 67 -3.36 18.69 15.30
CA ARG A 67 -2.69 17.57 15.97
C ARG A 67 -2.18 16.52 14.98
N GLU A 68 -3.03 16.13 14.04
CA GLU A 68 -2.69 15.16 13.00
C GLU A 68 -1.60 15.74 12.10
N TRP A 69 -1.77 16.99 11.65
CA TRP A 69 -0.77 17.68 10.83
C TRP A 69 0.61 17.71 11.48
N LYS A 70 0.70 18.06 12.77
CA LYS A 70 1.97 18.03 13.53
C LYS A 70 2.63 16.65 13.55
N THR A 71 1.83 15.59 13.53
CA THR A 71 2.32 14.21 13.55
C THR A 71 2.80 13.75 12.18
N ILE A 72 2.09 14.14 11.11
CA ILE A 72 2.36 13.65 9.75
C ILE A 72 3.35 14.50 8.97
N LYS A 73 3.43 15.81 9.25
CA LYS A 73 4.27 16.75 8.47
C LYS A 73 5.74 16.35 8.40
N GLY A 74 6.24 15.71 9.46
CA GLY A 74 7.65 15.27 9.57
C GLY A 74 7.91 13.88 8.99
N ARG A 75 6.89 13.20 8.46
CA ARG A 75 7.02 11.83 7.94
C ARG A 75 7.08 11.77 6.41
N PHE A 76 7.30 12.89 5.75
CA PHE A 76 7.53 12.91 4.31
C PHE A 76 8.75 12.04 3.92
N PRO A 77 8.72 11.28 2.80
CA PRO A 77 7.61 11.14 1.87
C PRO A 77 6.51 10.18 2.40
N PRO A 78 5.25 10.37 1.95
CA PRO A 78 4.15 9.50 2.33
C PRO A 78 4.22 8.10 1.67
N TYR A 79 5.06 7.92 0.66
CA TYR A 79 5.17 6.70 -0.13
C TYR A 79 6.44 5.89 0.19
N ILE A 80 6.43 4.61 -0.21
CA ILE A 80 7.61 3.75 -0.22
C ILE A 80 8.27 3.84 -1.61
N ASN A 81 9.57 4.13 -1.67
CA ASN A 81 10.28 4.46 -2.91
C ASN A 81 10.17 3.36 -3.98
N GLU A 82 10.37 2.11 -3.58
CA GLU A 82 10.40 0.93 -4.45
C GLU A 82 9.05 0.67 -5.16
N VAL A 83 7.96 1.13 -4.54
CA VAL A 83 6.59 1.00 -5.07
C VAL A 83 5.98 2.35 -5.48
N ASN A 84 6.74 3.44 -5.49
CA ASN A 84 6.26 4.76 -5.92
C ASN A 84 6.40 4.97 -7.45
N ASN A 85 5.84 4.05 -8.25
CA ASN A 85 5.95 4.07 -9.71
C ASN A 85 4.87 3.15 -10.36
N PRO A 86 4.67 3.21 -11.69
CA PRO A 86 3.72 2.36 -12.41
C PRO A 86 3.92 0.84 -12.26
N ARG A 87 5.12 0.38 -11.91
CA ARG A 87 5.42 -1.04 -11.71
C ARG A 87 5.08 -1.55 -10.31
N ARG A 88 4.52 -0.71 -9.42
CA ARG A 88 4.11 -1.07 -8.04
C ARG A 88 3.60 -2.49 -7.88
N TYR A 89 2.58 -2.86 -8.66
CA TYR A 89 1.92 -4.16 -8.58
C TYR A 89 2.86 -5.31 -8.99
N HIS A 90 3.69 -5.10 -10.00
CA HIS A 90 4.73 -6.06 -10.39
C HIS A 90 5.80 -6.19 -9.30
N THR A 91 6.28 -5.07 -8.75
CA THR A 91 7.28 -5.07 -7.67
C THR A 91 6.79 -5.85 -6.45
N ILE A 92 5.54 -5.65 -6.04
CA ILE A 92 4.93 -6.39 -4.92
C ILE A 92 4.80 -7.88 -5.28
N ALA A 93 4.29 -8.21 -6.47
CA ALA A 93 4.14 -9.60 -6.91
C ALA A 93 5.47 -10.35 -6.97
N GLU A 94 6.50 -9.74 -7.56
CA GLU A 94 7.86 -10.28 -7.62
C GLU A 94 8.45 -10.47 -6.21
N GLY A 95 8.20 -9.52 -5.31
CA GLY A 95 8.61 -9.61 -3.91
C GLY A 95 7.95 -10.78 -3.15
N LEU A 96 6.63 -10.92 -3.28
CA LEU A 96 5.88 -12.04 -2.67
C LEU A 96 6.31 -13.39 -3.27
N GLN A 97 6.52 -13.45 -4.59
CA GLN A 97 6.98 -14.66 -5.26
C GLN A 97 8.35 -15.09 -4.72
N LYS A 98 9.28 -14.15 -4.54
CA LYS A 98 10.60 -14.43 -3.93
C LYS A 98 10.49 -14.94 -2.49
N ARG A 99 9.42 -14.60 -1.77
CA ARG A 99 9.10 -15.13 -0.43
C ARG A 99 8.39 -16.48 -0.44
N GLY A 100 8.19 -17.08 -1.62
CA GLY A 100 7.58 -18.41 -1.76
C GLY A 100 6.06 -18.40 -1.83
N TRP A 101 5.42 -17.24 -1.99
CA TRP A 101 3.99 -17.20 -2.26
C TRP A 101 3.67 -17.87 -3.60
N LYS A 102 2.60 -18.67 -3.61
CA LYS A 102 2.13 -19.33 -4.83
C LYS A 102 1.59 -18.28 -5.80
N LEU A 103 1.78 -18.52 -7.10
CA LEU A 103 1.25 -17.64 -8.16
C LEU A 103 -0.27 -17.47 -8.06
N GLU A 104 -0.97 -18.54 -7.64
CA GLU A 104 -2.41 -18.55 -7.39
C GLU A 104 -2.81 -17.50 -6.34
N ASP A 105 -2.07 -17.42 -5.23
CA ASP A 105 -2.33 -16.48 -4.15
C ASP A 105 -1.93 -15.05 -4.53
N ILE A 106 -0.85 -14.88 -5.31
CA ILE A 106 -0.46 -13.58 -5.85
C ILE A 106 -1.54 -13.04 -6.79
N ALA A 107 -2.11 -13.87 -7.66
CA ALA A 107 -3.20 -13.46 -8.56
C ALA A 107 -4.43 -12.98 -7.78
N LYS A 108 -4.74 -13.63 -6.65
CA LYS A 108 -5.79 -13.19 -5.73
C LYS A 108 -5.57 -11.78 -5.19
N ILE A 109 -4.36 -11.51 -4.68
CA ILE A 109 -3.98 -10.21 -4.14
C ILE A 109 -4.01 -9.11 -5.21
N LEU A 110 -3.54 -9.43 -6.42
CA LEU A 110 -3.50 -8.48 -7.53
C LEU A 110 -4.89 -8.06 -8.03
N GLY A 111 -5.93 -8.84 -7.76
CA GLY A 111 -7.28 -8.40 -8.06
C GLY A 111 -8.37 -9.46 -8.00
N LEU A 112 -8.07 -10.76 -8.06
CA LEU A 112 -9.15 -11.76 -8.09
C LEU A 112 -10.00 -11.74 -6.79
N ASN A 113 -9.40 -11.39 -5.65
CA ASN A 113 -10.17 -11.19 -4.41
C ASN A 113 -11.11 -9.99 -4.52
N LEU A 114 -10.67 -8.89 -5.11
CA LEU A 114 -11.51 -7.71 -5.31
C LEU A 114 -12.66 -8.01 -6.28
N VAL A 115 -12.38 -8.71 -7.38
CA VAL A 115 -13.38 -9.17 -8.34
C VAL A 115 -14.41 -10.08 -7.66
N ARG A 116 -13.97 -11.03 -6.82
CA ARG A 116 -14.87 -11.90 -6.05
C ARG A 116 -15.82 -11.08 -5.18
N VAL A 117 -15.28 -10.13 -4.41
CA VAL A 117 -16.07 -9.25 -3.54
C VAL A 117 -17.05 -8.39 -4.35
N TYR A 118 -16.62 -7.84 -5.49
CA TYR A 118 -17.49 -7.04 -6.34
C TYR A 118 -18.66 -7.86 -6.90
N LYS A 119 -18.42 -9.09 -7.35
CA LYS A 119 -19.48 -10.00 -7.82
C LYS A 119 -20.50 -10.30 -6.71
N GLU A 120 -20.03 -10.49 -5.48
CA GLU A 120 -20.89 -10.80 -4.34
C GLU A 120 -21.74 -9.59 -3.90
N VAL A 121 -21.12 -8.41 -3.84
CA VAL A 121 -21.77 -7.20 -3.32
C VAL A 121 -22.64 -6.49 -4.36
N LEU A 122 -22.14 -6.34 -5.59
CA LEU A 122 -22.80 -5.51 -6.60
C LEU A 122 -23.97 -6.21 -7.31
N LYS A 123 -24.14 -7.54 -7.13
CA LYS A 123 -25.22 -8.35 -7.71
C LYS A 123 -25.59 -7.92 -9.14
N SER A 124 -24.61 -8.00 -10.06
CA SER A 124 -24.85 -7.86 -11.50
C SER A 124 -25.53 -9.10 -12.07
#